data_AF-A0A4Q3UQ27-F1
#
_entry.id   AF-A0A4Q3UQ27-F1
#
_cell.length_a   1.000
_cell.length_b   1.000
_cell.length_c   1.000
_cell.angle_alpha   90.00
_cell.angle_beta   90.00
_cell.angle_gamma   90.00
#
_symmetry.space_group_name_H-M   'P 1'
#
loop_
_entity.id
_entity.type
_entity.pdbx_description
1 polymer ?
#
loop_
_entity_poly.entity_id
_entity_poly.type
_entity_poly.pdbx_seq_one_letter_code
_entity_poly.pdbx_strand_id
1 'polypeptide(L)'
;VWRMSFDKADRTGRLVFDLPGNGRLQMKGDRIWGEVDYHGGPAAGDFRCFFVATLDRPITGGKAVGTDTALGKGAGYVEFATEDGKPVTMRIATSFISLEQAQTNLDRETAGGFEGVRKTTADAWEKLLGRIDVTGSRERQETFYSSLYRSLKYPRKIYELNATGETVHYSPWNGKTEKGPAYTDTGLWDTFRTQFPLFSIAYPDVYGEMVEGWLNAYREGGWLPHWPNPGGFRAMPGNFADTMVADAMVKGIKGFDYETAYAALRKDAFAVPPAQSPVPVGGKVAMEEYLRLGYVPAKKSEYWVSMTLDYAYNDWCVAQVAKQVGRTDDYTALMKRSQNYKNLWDPSTQFMRSKDESGNWSERNFDEYAWGGPYTESGPWQSSWGVQHD
;
A
#
# COMPACT_ATOMS: atom_id res chain seq x y z
N VAL A 1 -23.24 -3.40 -3.53
CA VAL A 1 -24.70 -3.32 -3.82
C VAL A 1 -25.29 -2.17 -3.03
N TRP A 2 -25.98 -1.25 -3.69
CA TRP A 2 -26.64 -0.11 -3.08
C TRP A 2 -28.15 -0.35 -3.08
N ARG A 3 -28.82 0.01 -1.98
CA ARG A 3 -30.28 0.04 -1.86
C ARG A 3 -30.69 1.45 -1.48
N MET A 4 -31.42 2.11 -2.36
CA MET A 4 -31.73 3.54 -2.27
C MET A 4 -33.25 3.69 -2.17
N SER A 5 -33.72 4.56 -1.27
CA SER A 5 -35.15 4.89 -1.16
C SER A 5 -35.37 6.31 -1.66
N PHE A 6 -36.44 6.51 -2.41
CA PHE A 6 -36.87 7.80 -2.95
C PHE A 6 -38.18 8.22 -2.31
N ASP A 7 -38.52 9.50 -2.36
CA ASP A 7 -39.81 9.97 -1.84
C ASP A 7 -40.95 9.30 -2.62
N LYS A 8 -42.08 9.03 -1.94
CA LYS A 8 -43.27 8.48 -2.58
C LYS A 8 -43.83 9.41 -3.65
N ALA A 9 -43.61 10.72 -3.54
CA ALA A 9 -44.04 11.68 -4.54
C ALA A 9 -43.16 11.67 -5.79
N ASP A 10 -41.91 11.19 -5.69
CA ASP A 10 -40.99 11.13 -6.82
C ASP A 10 -41.49 10.11 -7.85
N ARG A 11 -41.43 10.50 -9.12
CA ARG A 11 -41.74 9.64 -10.27
C ARG A 11 -40.49 9.28 -11.09
N THR A 12 -39.41 10.05 -10.90
CA THR A 12 -38.13 9.84 -11.57
C THR A 12 -37.01 9.96 -10.54
N GLY A 13 -36.22 8.90 -10.41
CA GLY A 13 -34.98 8.89 -9.64
C GLY A 13 -33.78 9.24 -10.52
N ARG A 14 -32.75 9.87 -9.93
CA ARG A 14 -31.48 10.18 -10.60
C ARG A 14 -30.31 9.65 -9.78
N LEU A 15 -29.37 8.99 -10.46
CA LEU A 15 -28.06 8.67 -9.90
C LEU A 15 -26.99 9.41 -10.69
N VAL A 16 -26.18 10.18 -9.98
CA VAL A 16 -25.07 10.95 -10.53
C VAL A 16 -23.78 10.16 -10.38
N PHE A 17 -23.01 10.08 -11.46
CA PHE A 17 -21.70 9.46 -11.52
C PHE A 17 -20.66 10.56 -11.72
N ASP A 18 -19.93 10.85 -10.65
CA ASP A 18 -18.77 11.73 -10.71
C ASP A 18 -17.55 10.92 -11.19
N LEU A 19 -16.94 11.37 -12.28
CA LEU A 19 -15.80 10.73 -12.92
C LEU A 19 -14.59 11.66 -12.78
N PRO A 20 -13.80 11.52 -11.70
CA PRO A 20 -12.62 12.35 -11.50
C PRO A 20 -11.62 12.15 -12.64
N GLY A 21 -10.90 13.21 -13.03
CA GLY A 21 -9.99 13.18 -14.17
C GLY A 21 -10.73 13.15 -15.50
N ASN A 22 -10.31 12.25 -16.40
CA ASN A 22 -11.09 11.91 -17.58
C ASN A 22 -11.78 10.57 -17.35
N GLY A 23 -12.97 10.43 -17.91
CA GLY A 23 -13.71 9.20 -17.81
C GLY A 23 -14.75 9.03 -18.91
N ARG A 24 -15.34 7.85 -18.91
CA ARG A 24 -16.44 7.48 -19.78
C ARG A 24 -17.58 6.94 -18.94
N LEU A 25 -18.80 7.37 -19.26
CA LEU A 25 -20.04 6.79 -18.75
C LEU A 25 -20.92 6.40 -19.94
N GLN A 26 -21.27 5.14 -20.02
CA GLN A 26 -22.21 4.59 -20.99
C GLN A 26 -23.36 3.88 -20.26
N MET A 27 -24.51 3.81 -20.92
CA MET A 27 -25.73 3.24 -20.36
C MET A 27 -26.60 2.63 -21.45
N LYS A 28 -27.21 1.48 -21.17
CA LYS A 28 -28.16 0.81 -22.07
C LYS A 28 -29.02 -0.19 -21.30
N GLY A 29 -30.33 -0.14 -21.50
CA GLY A 29 -31.26 -1.01 -20.76
C GLY A 29 -31.22 -0.68 -19.28
N ASP A 30 -30.83 -1.65 -18.45
CA ASP A 30 -30.60 -1.51 -17.00
C ASP A 30 -29.11 -1.40 -16.63
N ARG A 31 -28.22 -1.45 -17.63
CA ARG A 31 -26.77 -1.53 -17.45
C ARG A 31 -26.11 -0.16 -17.62
N ILE A 32 -25.12 0.08 -16.77
CA ILE A 32 -24.24 1.25 -16.74
C ILE A 32 -22.80 0.74 -16.74
N TRP A 33 -21.91 1.35 -17.51
CA TRP A 33 -20.51 0.97 -17.49
C TRP A 33 -19.62 2.12 -17.91
N GLY A 34 -18.33 2.02 -17.60
CA GLY A 34 -17.41 3.08 -17.86
C GLY A 34 -16.01 2.83 -17.35
N GLU A 35 -15.19 3.86 -17.47
CA GLU A 35 -13.80 3.85 -17.02
C GLU A 35 -13.38 5.25 -16.57
N VAL A 36 -12.42 5.33 -15.66
CA VAL A 36 -11.75 6.57 -15.25
C VAL A 36 -10.24 6.38 -15.26
N ASP A 37 -9.50 7.41 -15.67
CA ASP A 37 -8.03 7.42 -15.73
C ASP A 37 -7.38 8.14 -14.55
N TYR A 38 -8.17 8.57 -13.55
CA TYR A 38 -7.64 9.29 -12.41
C TYR A 38 -6.96 8.36 -11.40
N HIS A 39 -5.71 8.67 -11.09
CA HIS A 39 -4.95 8.06 -10.00
C HIS A 39 -4.05 9.10 -9.33
N GLY A 40 -3.96 9.04 -7.99
CA GLY A 40 -3.24 10.05 -7.19
C GLY A 40 -1.73 9.84 -7.08
N GLY A 41 -1.23 8.65 -7.42
CA GLY A 41 0.19 8.33 -7.43
C GLY A 41 0.62 7.61 -8.71
N PRO A 42 1.92 7.41 -8.94
CA PRO A 42 2.44 6.85 -10.19
C PRO A 42 1.92 5.44 -10.46
N ALA A 43 1.67 5.15 -11.73
CA ALA A 43 1.34 3.82 -12.23
C ALA A 43 1.92 3.68 -13.64
N ALA A 44 2.45 2.50 -13.96
CA ALA A 44 2.93 2.17 -15.29
C ALA A 44 1.77 1.81 -16.23
N GLY A 45 1.97 2.04 -17.52
CA GLY A 45 0.99 1.71 -18.56
C GLY A 45 -0.25 2.59 -18.54
N ASP A 46 -1.32 2.06 -19.11
CA ASP A 46 -2.65 2.69 -19.19
C ASP A 46 -3.49 2.30 -17.95
N PHE A 47 -3.06 2.74 -16.77
CA PHE A 47 -3.71 2.40 -15.50
C PHE A 47 -5.08 3.08 -15.40
N ARG A 48 -6.15 2.27 -15.32
CA ARG A 48 -7.54 2.75 -15.27
C ARG A 48 -8.36 1.97 -14.26
N CYS A 49 -9.43 2.59 -13.77
CA CYS A 49 -10.48 1.89 -13.04
C CYS A 49 -11.70 1.74 -13.96
N PHE A 50 -12.02 0.51 -14.30
CA PHE A 50 -13.24 0.13 -15.03
C PHE A 50 -14.36 -0.13 -14.04
N PHE A 51 -15.59 0.27 -14.38
CA PHE A 51 -16.76 -0.04 -13.57
C PHE A 51 -17.92 -0.53 -14.41
N VAL A 52 -18.72 -1.41 -13.81
CA VAL A 52 -20.00 -1.85 -14.33
C VAL A 52 -21.04 -1.81 -13.21
N ALA A 53 -22.27 -1.43 -13.57
CA ALA A 53 -23.40 -1.46 -12.67
C ALA A 53 -24.67 -1.91 -13.39
N THR A 54 -25.59 -2.48 -12.62
CA THR A 54 -26.91 -2.92 -13.09
C THR A 54 -27.97 -2.44 -12.10
N LEU A 55 -28.98 -1.74 -12.61
CA LEU A 55 -30.17 -1.36 -11.85
C LEU A 55 -31.20 -2.48 -11.87
N ASP A 56 -32.06 -2.53 -10.87
CA ASP A 56 -33.19 -3.47 -10.81
C ASP A 56 -34.37 -3.08 -11.73
N ARG A 57 -34.17 -2.05 -12.57
CA ARG A 57 -35.17 -1.49 -13.47
C ARG A 57 -34.53 -0.78 -14.67
N PRO A 58 -35.28 -0.55 -15.75
CA PRO A 58 -34.76 0.12 -16.94
C PRO A 58 -34.35 1.57 -16.68
N ILE A 59 -33.28 1.99 -17.32
CA ILE A 59 -32.85 3.38 -17.46
C ILE A 59 -33.77 4.04 -18.50
N THR A 60 -34.41 5.14 -18.11
CA THR A 60 -35.36 5.89 -18.95
C THR A 60 -34.77 7.16 -19.55
N GLY A 61 -33.60 7.59 -19.07
CA GLY A 61 -32.91 8.79 -19.51
C GLY A 61 -31.53 8.91 -18.85
N GLY A 62 -30.81 9.99 -19.17
CA GLY A 62 -29.49 10.24 -18.58
C GLY A 62 -28.60 11.11 -19.46
N LYS A 63 -27.42 11.41 -18.93
CA LYS A 63 -26.34 12.09 -19.64
C LYS A 63 -25.06 11.26 -19.55
N ALA A 64 -24.61 10.76 -20.70
CA ALA A 64 -23.31 10.10 -20.86
C ALA A 64 -22.16 11.12 -20.85
N VAL A 65 -20.95 10.63 -20.60
CA VAL A 65 -19.68 11.38 -20.68
C VAL A 65 -18.68 10.55 -21.47
N GLY A 66 -17.86 11.20 -22.30
CA GLY A 66 -16.96 10.51 -23.23
C GLY A 66 -17.70 9.90 -24.43
N THR A 67 -16.96 9.21 -25.29
CA THR A 67 -17.46 8.44 -26.43
C THR A 67 -16.94 7.00 -26.37
N ASP A 68 -17.40 6.14 -27.28
CA ASP A 68 -16.91 4.75 -27.38
C ASP A 68 -15.38 4.66 -27.56
N THR A 69 -14.74 5.71 -28.07
CA THR A 69 -13.30 5.73 -28.39
C THR A 69 -12.50 6.79 -27.64
N ALA A 70 -13.13 7.67 -26.84
CA ALA A 70 -12.45 8.76 -26.16
C ALA A 70 -13.04 9.07 -24.78
N LEU A 71 -12.17 9.39 -23.82
CA LEU A 71 -12.58 9.86 -22.49
C LEU A 71 -13.04 11.32 -22.56
N GLY A 72 -14.04 11.67 -21.76
CA GLY A 72 -14.52 13.03 -21.54
C GLY A 72 -14.27 13.49 -20.11
N LYS A 73 -14.41 14.80 -19.84
CA LYS A 73 -14.30 15.34 -18.48
C LYS A 73 -15.68 15.56 -17.87
N GLY A 74 -15.81 15.28 -16.58
CA GLY A 74 -16.95 15.66 -15.76
C GLY A 74 -17.88 14.51 -15.39
N ALA A 75 -19.05 14.86 -14.87
CA ALA A 75 -20.03 13.90 -14.34
C ALA A 75 -21.13 13.57 -15.34
N GLY A 76 -21.62 12.33 -15.27
CA GLY A 76 -22.82 11.86 -15.96
C GLY A 76 -23.92 11.49 -14.98
N TYR A 77 -25.12 11.19 -15.48
CA TYR A 77 -26.21 10.70 -14.64
C TYR A 77 -27.12 9.76 -15.41
N VAL A 78 -27.86 8.93 -14.69
CA VAL A 78 -28.93 8.08 -15.22
C VAL A 78 -30.25 8.44 -14.56
N GLU A 79 -31.33 8.28 -15.31
CA GLU A 79 -32.72 8.44 -14.85
C GLU A 79 -33.46 7.10 -14.95
N PHE A 80 -34.37 6.87 -14.02
CA PHE A 80 -35.24 5.69 -13.99
C PHE A 80 -36.54 6.02 -13.26
N ALA A 81 -37.56 5.21 -13.48
CA ALA A 81 -38.83 5.34 -12.77
C ALA A 81 -38.70 4.94 -11.28
N THR A 82 -39.33 5.71 -10.40
CA THR A 82 -39.53 5.37 -8.98
C THR A 82 -40.96 4.90 -8.76
N GLU A 83 -41.17 4.00 -7.80
CA GLU A 83 -42.48 3.36 -7.57
C GLU A 83 -42.91 3.52 -6.10
N ASP A 84 -43.59 4.63 -5.78
CA ASP A 84 -44.29 4.86 -4.51
C ASP A 84 -43.50 4.42 -3.24
N GLY A 85 -42.22 4.78 -3.18
CA GLY A 85 -41.35 4.49 -2.04
C GLY A 85 -40.73 3.07 -2.02
N LYS A 86 -40.94 2.25 -3.05
CA LYS A 86 -40.19 1.00 -3.23
C LYS A 86 -38.71 1.31 -3.46
N PRO A 87 -37.79 0.67 -2.71
CA PRO A 87 -36.37 0.87 -2.91
C PRO A 87 -35.90 0.51 -4.34
N VAL A 88 -34.87 1.19 -4.79
CA VAL A 88 -34.11 0.90 -6.02
C VAL A 88 -32.81 0.22 -5.61
N THR A 89 -32.48 -0.90 -6.26
CA THR A 89 -31.23 -1.61 -6.05
C THR A 89 -30.29 -1.39 -7.23
N MET A 90 -29.03 -1.05 -6.94
CA MET A 90 -27.95 -1.03 -7.92
C MET A 90 -26.86 -2.01 -7.47
N ARG A 91 -26.51 -2.96 -8.33
CA ARG A 91 -25.28 -3.75 -8.17
C ARG A 91 -24.18 -3.01 -8.92
N ILE A 92 -23.00 -2.86 -8.33
CA ILE A 92 -21.86 -2.18 -8.92
C ILE A 92 -20.58 -2.92 -8.52
N ALA A 93 -19.63 -3.03 -9.45
CA ALA A 93 -18.31 -3.56 -9.24
C ALA A 93 -17.29 -2.84 -10.12
N THR A 94 -16.03 -2.94 -9.75
CA THR A 94 -14.90 -2.33 -10.45
C THR A 94 -13.83 -3.36 -10.79
N SER A 95 -12.91 -2.98 -11.67
CA SER A 95 -11.69 -3.73 -12.00
C SER A 95 -10.60 -2.76 -12.43
N PHE A 96 -9.34 -3.10 -12.15
CA PHE A 96 -8.18 -2.43 -12.74
C PHE A 96 -7.71 -3.09 -14.03
N ILE A 97 -8.33 -4.20 -14.45
CA ILE A 97 -7.93 -5.00 -15.61
C ILE A 97 -8.76 -4.63 -16.84
N SER A 98 -10.09 -4.77 -16.77
CA SER A 98 -10.98 -4.48 -17.91
C SER A 98 -12.45 -4.39 -17.52
N LEU A 99 -13.32 -3.99 -18.47
CA LEU A 99 -14.77 -4.04 -18.31
C LEU A 99 -15.30 -5.47 -18.14
N GLU A 100 -14.73 -6.45 -18.86
CA GLU A 100 -15.10 -7.87 -18.76
C GLU A 100 -14.74 -8.43 -17.39
N GLN A 101 -13.58 -8.04 -16.85
CA GLN A 101 -13.19 -8.42 -15.50
C GLN A 101 -14.09 -7.73 -14.45
N ALA A 102 -14.45 -6.46 -14.63
CA ALA A 102 -15.40 -5.78 -13.74
C ALA A 102 -16.78 -6.49 -13.75
N GLN A 103 -17.23 -6.98 -14.91
CA GLN A 103 -18.45 -7.79 -15.03
C GLN A 103 -18.32 -9.13 -14.28
N THR A 104 -17.17 -9.81 -14.42
CA THR A 104 -16.88 -11.04 -13.66
C THR A 104 -16.96 -10.81 -12.15
N ASN A 105 -16.40 -9.69 -11.67
CA ASN A 105 -16.47 -9.31 -10.26
C ASN A 105 -17.91 -9.01 -9.83
N LEU A 106 -18.67 -8.28 -10.66
CA LEU A 106 -20.08 -7.97 -10.39
C LEU A 106 -20.89 -9.25 -10.17
N ASP A 107 -20.81 -10.18 -11.12
CA ASP A 107 -21.62 -11.40 -11.10
C ASP A 107 -21.25 -12.30 -9.92
N ARG A 108 -19.96 -12.43 -9.61
CA ARG A 108 -19.47 -13.24 -8.48
C ARG A 108 -19.84 -12.61 -7.13
N GLU A 109 -19.49 -11.35 -6.93
CA GLU A 109 -19.47 -10.74 -5.60
C GLU A 109 -20.82 -10.17 -5.19
N THR A 110 -21.75 -10.00 -6.13
CA THR A 110 -23.08 -9.42 -5.87
C THR A 110 -24.25 -10.38 -6.12
N ALA A 111 -23.99 -11.67 -6.38
CA ALA A 111 -25.02 -12.68 -6.68
C ALA A 111 -26.13 -12.77 -5.61
N GLY A 112 -25.78 -12.62 -4.33
CA GLY A 112 -26.74 -12.66 -3.22
C GLY A 112 -27.55 -11.37 -3.01
N GLY A 113 -27.41 -10.38 -3.89
CA GLY A 113 -28.04 -9.07 -3.74
C GLY A 113 -27.57 -8.33 -2.47
N PHE A 114 -28.36 -7.37 -2.01
CA PHE A 114 -27.97 -6.53 -0.87
C PHE A 114 -27.85 -7.34 0.44
N GLU A 115 -28.81 -8.22 0.73
CA GLU A 115 -28.79 -9.00 1.97
C GLU A 115 -27.65 -10.03 1.98
N GLY A 116 -27.41 -10.69 0.85
CA GLY A 116 -26.28 -11.62 0.72
C GLY A 116 -24.94 -10.92 0.91
N VAL A 117 -24.72 -9.78 0.25
CA VAL A 117 -23.48 -9.00 0.42
C VAL A 117 -23.33 -8.50 1.85
N ARG A 118 -24.40 -8.02 2.50
CA ARG A 118 -24.37 -7.60 3.90
C ARG A 118 -23.95 -8.76 4.82
N LYS A 119 -24.55 -9.94 4.65
CA LYS A 119 -24.24 -11.11 5.47
C LYS A 119 -22.80 -11.58 5.24
N THR A 120 -22.39 -11.79 4.00
CA THR A 120 -21.03 -12.24 3.66
C THR A 120 -19.97 -11.27 4.18
N THR A 121 -20.24 -9.96 4.12
CA THR A 121 -19.32 -8.93 4.64
C THR A 121 -19.23 -8.98 6.17
N ALA A 122 -20.36 -9.13 6.87
CA ALA A 122 -20.38 -9.27 8.33
C ALA A 122 -19.63 -10.54 8.77
N ASP A 123 -19.92 -11.69 8.17
CA ASP A 123 -19.24 -12.96 8.47
C ASP A 123 -17.72 -12.86 8.26
N ALA A 124 -17.28 -12.16 7.19
CA ALA A 124 -15.87 -11.94 6.93
C ALA A 124 -15.19 -11.08 8.00
N TRP A 125 -15.85 -10.02 8.48
CA TRP A 125 -15.35 -9.20 9.58
C TRP A 125 -15.32 -9.96 10.90
N GLU A 126 -16.37 -10.68 11.26
CA GLU A 126 -16.42 -11.49 12.49
C GLU A 126 -15.31 -12.54 12.50
N LYS A 127 -15.04 -13.19 11.37
CA LYS A 127 -13.92 -14.16 11.26
C LYS A 127 -12.55 -13.51 11.49
N LEU A 128 -12.34 -12.28 11.02
CA LEU A 128 -11.07 -11.58 11.19
C LEU A 128 -10.94 -11.01 12.60
N LEU A 129 -11.94 -10.27 13.08
CA LEU A 129 -11.93 -9.64 14.41
C LEU A 129 -11.94 -10.67 15.54
N GLY A 130 -12.67 -11.78 15.36
CA GLY A 130 -12.75 -12.88 16.32
C GLY A 130 -11.47 -13.71 16.48
N ARG A 131 -10.38 -13.38 15.77
CA ARG A 131 -9.06 -13.99 16.03
C ARG A 131 -8.45 -13.53 17.35
N ILE A 132 -8.92 -12.41 17.92
CA ILE A 132 -8.47 -11.89 19.21
C ILE A 132 -9.69 -11.60 20.06
N ASP A 133 -9.85 -12.35 21.15
CA ASP A 133 -10.92 -12.13 22.12
C ASP A 133 -10.43 -11.25 23.28
N VAL A 134 -11.25 -10.29 23.69
CA VAL A 134 -10.91 -9.33 24.76
C VAL A 134 -12.07 -9.12 25.74
N THR A 135 -11.74 -9.16 27.04
CA THR A 135 -12.67 -8.85 28.12
C THR A 135 -12.41 -7.44 28.67
N GLY A 136 -13.47 -6.71 29.01
CA GLY A 136 -13.35 -5.38 29.61
C GLY A 136 -14.69 -4.65 29.64
N SER A 137 -14.69 -3.35 29.98
CA SER A 137 -15.87 -2.52 29.80
C SER A 137 -16.23 -2.40 28.32
N ARG A 138 -17.52 -2.13 28.04
CA ARG A 138 -18.02 -1.93 26.68
C ARG A 138 -17.20 -0.90 25.89
N GLU A 139 -16.89 0.24 26.50
CA GLU A 139 -16.08 1.31 25.89
C GLU A 139 -14.69 0.83 25.45
N ARG A 140 -14.03 -0.01 26.28
CA ARG A 140 -12.72 -0.58 25.94
C ARG A 140 -12.82 -1.59 24.80
N GLN A 141 -13.87 -2.41 24.79
CA GLN A 141 -14.13 -3.34 23.69
C GLN A 141 -14.41 -2.60 22.38
N GLU A 142 -15.24 -1.54 22.41
CA GLU A 142 -15.53 -0.70 21.24
C GLU A 142 -14.26 -0.04 20.70
N THR A 143 -13.40 0.49 21.59
CA THR A 143 -12.12 1.09 21.22
C THR A 143 -11.18 0.05 20.60
N PHE A 144 -11.09 -1.14 21.21
CA PHE A 144 -10.25 -2.23 20.73
C PHE A 144 -10.67 -2.71 19.35
N TYR A 145 -11.93 -3.12 19.18
CA TYR A 145 -12.40 -3.67 17.90
C TYR A 145 -12.46 -2.60 16.79
N SER A 146 -12.71 -1.34 17.13
CA SER A 146 -12.60 -0.24 16.17
C SER A 146 -11.16 -0.04 15.70
N SER A 147 -10.19 -0.13 16.60
CA SER A 147 -8.76 -0.04 16.28
C SER A 147 -8.32 -1.23 15.43
N LEU A 148 -8.71 -2.45 15.83
CA LEU A 148 -8.39 -3.68 15.09
C LEU A 148 -8.98 -3.65 13.67
N TYR A 149 -10.23 -3.20 13.52
CA TYR A 149 -10.84 -2.96 12.22
C TYR A 149 -10.00 -2.02 11.33
N ARG A 150 -9.45 -0.93 11.90
CA ARG A 150 -8.58 -0.01 11.15
C ARG A 150 -7.26 -0.67 10.74
N SER A 151 -6.66 -1.45 11.64
CA SER A 151 -5.43 -2.19 11.37
C SER A 151 -5.57 -3.28 10.31
N LEU A 152 -6.78 -3.68 9.93
CA LEU A 152 -7.03 -4.73 8.93
C LEU A 152 -7.43 -4.21 7.55
N LYS A 153 -7.44 -2.88 7.35
CA LYS A 153 -7.84 -2.29 6.05
C LYS A 153 -6.74 -2.27 5.00
N TYR A 154 -5.50 -2.09 5.43
CA TYR A 154 -4.35 -1.84 4.56
C TYR A 154 -3.23 -2.83 4.84
N PRO A 155 -2.37 -3.15 3.85
CA PRO A 155 -2.52 -2.81 2.43
C PRO A 155 -3.78 -3.43 1.82
N ARG A 156 -4.36 -2.75 0.83
CA ARG A 156 -5.53 -3.30 0.11
C ARG A 156 -5.06 -4.28 -0.97
N LYS A 157 -5.90 -5.27 -1.24
CA LYS A 157 -5.78 -6.12 -2.43
C LYS A 157 -6.01 -5.28 -3.68
N ILE A 158 -5.14 -5.45 -4.68
CA ILE A 158 -5.35 -4.97 -6.06
C ILE A 158 -5.32 -6.11 -7.08
N TYR A 159 -5.31 -7.34 -6.58
CA TYR A 159 -5.58 -8.51 -7.40
C TYR A 159 -7.07 -8.83 -7.44
N GLU A 160 -7.44 -9.57 -8.45
CA GLU A 160 -8.79 -9.99 -8.78
C GLU A 160 -8.77 -11.49 -9.12
N LEU A 161 -9.92 -12.14 -9.09
CA LEU A 161 -10.06 -13.51 -9.58
C LEU A 161 -10.66 -13.46 -10.99
N ASN A 162 -9.99 -14.03 -11.97
CA ASN A 162 -10.48 -14.09 -13.35
C ASN A 162 -11.65 -15.09 -13.50
N ALA A 163 -12.15 -15.28 -14.72
CA ALA A 163 -13.28 -16.17 -15.00
C ALA A 163 -13.03 -17.66 -14.68
N THR A 164 -11.76 -18.10 -14.64
CA THR A 164 -11.37 -19.47 -14.25
C THR A 164 -11.10 -19.60 -12.75
N GLY A 165 -11.16 -18.50 -11.99
CA GLY A 165 -10.86 -18.45 -10.57
C GLY A 165 -9.37 -18.29 -10.24
N GLU A 166 -8.51 -18.04 -11.23
CA GLU A 166 -7.09 -17.73 -11.00
C GLU A 166 -6.92 -16.30 -10.47
N THR A 167 -5.98 -16.13 -9.56
CA THR A 167 -5.55 -14.82 -9.06
C THR A 167 -4.73 -14.09 -10.12
N VAL A 168 -5.17 -12.90 -10.51
CA VAL A 168 -4.51 -12.03 -11.49
C VAL A 168 -4.57 -10.58 -11.02
N HIS A 169 -3.69 -9.71 -11.51
CA HIS A 169 -3.73 -8.29 -11.19
C HIS A 169 -3.21 -7.44 -12.35
N TYR A 170 -3.66 -6.19 -12.45
CA TYR A 170 -2.97 -5.20 -13.26
C TYR A 170 -1.77 -4.68 -12.47
N SER A 171 -0.57 -4.88 -12.99
CA SER A 171 0.67 -4.43 -12.36
C SER A 171 0.86 -2.93 -12.58
N PRO A 172 0.83 -2.11 -11.51
CA PRO A 172 1.17 -0.70 -11.62
C PRO A 172 2.68 -0.47 -11.80
N TRP A 173 3.49 -1.53 -11.83
CA TRP A 173 4.94 -1.49 -11.98
C TRP A 173 5.38 -1.66 -13.44
N ASN A 174 4.67 -2.49 -14.21
CA ASN A 174 5.01 -2.78 -15.60
C ASN A 174 3.87 -2.53 -16.61
N GLY A 175 2.66 -2.20 -16.15
CA GLY A 175 1.51 -1.86 -16.98
C GLY A 175 0.83 -3.05 -17.66
N LYS A 176 1.05 -4.28 -17.19
CA LYS A 176 0.51 -5.52 -17.75
C LYS A 176 -0.39 -6.24 -16.75
N THR A 177 -1.21 -7.15 -17.24
CA THR A 177 -1.92 -8.11 -16.38
C THR A 177 -1.00 -9.28 -16.06
N GLU A 178 -0.73 -9.49 -14.78
CA GLU A 178 0.16 -10.54 -14.28
C GLU A 178 -0.62 -11.53 -13.40
N LYS A 179 -0.02 -12.68 -13.12
CA LYS A 179 -0.60 -13.72 -12.23
C LYS A 179 -0.16 -13.50 -10.79
N GLY A 180 -1.00 -13.95 -9.85
CA GLY A 180 -0.70 -13.96 -8.43
C GLY A 180 -1.20 -12.73 -7.67
N PRO A 181 -1.00 -12.71 -6.33
CA PRO A 181 -1.48 -11.63 -5.48
C PRO A 181 -0.71 -10.33 -5.74
N ALA A 182 -1.36 -9.21 -5.44
CA ALA A 182 -0.77 -7.88 -5.46
C ALA A 182 -1.45 -6.98 -4.42
N TYR A 183 -0.64 -6.16 -3.74
CA TYR A 183 -1.04 -5.33 -2.61
C TYR A 183 -0.45 -3.93 -2.71
N THR A 184 -1.22 -2.92 -2.31
CA THR A 184 -0.82 -1.51 -2.34
C THR A 184 -1.49 -0.71 -1.23
N ASP A 185 -1.21 0.59 -1.18
CA ASP A 185 -1.79 1.61 -0.32
C ASP A 185 -1.39 1.39 1.14
N THR A 186 -0.10 1.13 1.35
CA THR A 186 0.44 1.04 2.71
C THR A 186 1.75 1.78 2.81
N GLY A 187 1.86 2.54 3.89
CA GLY A 187 3.11 3.16 4.25
C GLY A 187 3.97 2.25 5.08
N LEU A 188 4.98 1.62 4.47
CA LEU A 188 5.80 0.66 5.20
C LEU A 188 6.66 1.33 6.28
N TRP A 189 7.06 2.59 6.06
CA TRP A 189 7.66 3.41 7.12
C TRP A 189 6.73 3.52 8.34
N ASP A 190 5.40 3.59 8.20
CA ASP A 190 4.48 3.67 9.33
C ASP A 190 4.22 2.30 9.96
N THR A 191 3.89 1.34 9.11
CA THR A 191 3.19 0.10 9.47
C THR A 191 4.11 -0.99 10.00
N PHE A 192 5.43 -0.88 9.78
CA PHE A 192 6.41 -1.85 10.26
C PHE A 192 6.47 -1.96 11.79
N ARG A 193 6.12 -0.89 12.49
CA ARG A 193 6.31 -0.77 13.95
C ARG A 193 5.37 -1.68 14.73
N THR A 194 4.11 -1.77 14.32
CA THR A 194 3.07 -2.46 15.12
C THR A 194 2.04 -3.21 14.29
N GLN A 195 1.69 -2.73 13.09
CA GLN A 195 0.65 -3.38 12.29
C GLN A 195 1.10 -4.73 11.72
N PHE A 196 2.25 -4.77 11.07
CA PHE A 196 2.79 -6.04 10.56
C PHE A 196 3.26 -6.99 11.67
N PRO A 197 3.85 -6.52 12.79
CA PRO A 197 4.01 -7.34 13.97
C PRO A 197 2.69 -7.97 14.48
N LEU A 198 1.58 -7.21 14.52
CA LEU A 198 0.26 -7.75 14.82
C LEU A 198 -0.15 -8.84 13.81
N PHE A 199 0.09 -8.62 12.51
CA PHE A 199 -0.19 -9.62 11.49
C PHE A 199 0.65 -10.88 11.67
N SER A 200 1.91 -10.76 12.07
CA SER A 200 2.76 -11.94 12.34
C SER A 200 2.23 -12.82 13.47
N ILE A 201 1.48 -12.23 14.43
CA ILE A 201 0.94 -12.94 15.59
C ILE A 201 -0.44 -13.52 15.27
N ALA A 202 -1.36 -12.71 14.73
CA ALA A 202 -2.76 -13.07 14.60
C ALA A 202 -3.22 -13.34 13.15
N TYR A 203 -2.47 -12.87 12.15
CA TYR A 203 -2.82 -12.95 10.73
C TYR A 203 -1.67 -13.41 9.81
N PRO A 204 -0.91 -14.47 10.15
CA PRO A 204 0.29 -14.85 9.40
C PRO A 204 -0.02 -15.32 7.98
N ASP A 205 -1.21 -15.89 7.74
CA ASP A 205 -1.72 -16.25 6.41
C ASP A 205 -1.89 -15.02 5.50
N VAL A 206 -2.44 -13.95 6.06
CA VAL A 206 -2.64 -12.68 5.34
C VAL A 206 -1.29 -12.00 5.09
N TYR A 207 -0.40 -12.01 6.09
CA TYR A 207 0.94 -11.44 5.95
C TYR A 207 1.74 -12.16 4.86
N GLY A 208 1.70 -13.49 4.81
CA GLY A 208 2.37 -14.26 3.76
C GLY A 208 1.92 -13.87 2.35
N GLU A 209 0.62 -13.72 2.13
CA GLU A 209 0.07 -13.29 0.84
C GLU A 209 0.47 -11.85 0.47
N MET A 210 0.53 -10.95 1.46
CA MET A 210 1.02 -9.58 1.27
C MET A 210 2.49 -9.56 0.84
N VAL A 211 3.33 -10.36 1.48
CA VAL A 211 4.75 -10.49 1.10
C VAL A 211 4.87 -10.99 -0.33
N GLU A 212 4.14 -12.04 -0.71
CA GLU A 212 4.16 -12.53 -2.11
C GLU A 212 3.73 -11.44 -3.10
N GLY A 213 2.75 -10.61 -2.74
CA GLY A 213 2.35 -9.46 -3.55
C GLY A 213 3.46 -8.42 -3.75
N TRP A 214 4.30 -8.19 -2.74
CA TRP A 214 5.46 -7.32 -2.88
C TRP A 214 6.63 -7.98 -3.61
N LEU A 215 6.76 -9.31 -3.54
CA LEU A 215 7.71 -10.05 -4.37
C LEU A 215 7.30 -10.01 -5.85
N ASN A 216 6.00 -10.02 -6.16
CA ASN A 216 5.51 -9.76 -7.52
C ASN A 216 5.88 -8.34 -7.98
N ALA A 217 5.66 -7.32 -7.15
CA ALA A 217 6.14 -5.96 -7.43
C ALA A 217 7.67 -5.92 -7.70
N TYR A 218 8.46 -6.69 -6.96
CA TYR A 218 9.90 -6.85 -7.21
C TYR A 218 10.21 -7.51 -8.56
N ARG A 219 9.48 -8.57 -8.93
CA ARG A 219 9.65 -9.24 -10.24
C ARG A 219 9.28 -8.32 -11.40
N GLU A 220 8.29 -7.46 -11.21
CA GLU A 220 7.72 -6.60 -12.25
C GLU A 220 8.44 -5.26 -12.39
N GLY A 221 8.81 -4.64 -11.26
CA GLY A 221 9.43 -3.32 -11.17
C GLY A 221 10.93 -3.34 -10.81
N GLY A 222 11.46 -4.51 -10.46
CA GLY A 222 12.87 -4.74 -10.17
C GLY A 222 13.32 -4.42 -8.74
N TRP A 223 12.51 -3.81 -7.90
CA TRP A 223 12.85 -3.46 -6.51
C TRP A 223 11.66 -3.73 -5.58
N LEU A 224 11.93 -3.95 -4.29
CA LEU A 224 10.84 -3.98 -3.32
C LEU A 224 10.16 -2.61 -3.26
N PRO A 225 8.82 -2.57 -3.09
CA PRO A 225 8.06 -1.33 -3.12
C PRO A 225 8.32 -0.50 -1.87
N HIS A 226 8.53 0.81 -2.03
CA HIS A 226 8.74 1.71 -0.89
C HIS A 226 7.42 2.16 -0.23
N TRP A 227 6.63 2.96 -0.97
CA TRP A 227 5.24 3.32 -0.67
C TRP A 227 4.39 2.97 -1.90
N PRO A 228 3.80 1.77 -1.98
CA PRO A 228 2.91 1.45 -3.09
C PRO A 228 1.61 2.26 -3.02
N ASN A 229 1.29 3.06 -4.06
CA ASN A 229 0.02 3.78 -4.23
C ASN A 229 -0.22 4.31 -5.68
N PRO A 230 -0.91 3.57 -6.56
CA PRO A 230 -0.95 2.11 -6.57
C PRO A 230 0.41 1.52 -6.97
N GLY A 231 1.20 2.25 -7.78
CA GLY A 231 2.58 1.93 -8.12
C GLY A 231 3.57 2.61 -7.19
N GLY A 232 4.78 2.84 -7.69
CA GLY A 232 5.85 3.38 -6.86
C GLY A 232 5.68 4.85 -6.51
N PHE A 233 5.33 5.14 -5.26
CA PHE A 233 5.41 6.48 -4.67
C PHE A 233 6.59 6.51 -3.70
N ARG A 234 7.34 7.62 -3.67
CA ARG A 234 8.42 7.80 -2.69
C ARG A 234 8.02 8.80 -1.61
N ALA A 235 7.56 8.22 -0.53
CA ALA A 235 7.57 8.71 0.84
C ALA A 235 7.59 7.45 1.72
N MET A 236 7.95 7.44 3.00
CA MET A 236 8.75 8.38 3.79
C MET A 236 10.25 7.95 3.66
N PRO A 237 11.17 8.15 4.62
CA PRO A 237 12.51 7.55 4.60
C PRO A 237 12.59 6.00 4.64
N GLY A 238 13.81 5.49 4.47
CA GLY A 238 14.15 4.07 4.61
C GLY A 238 13.91 3.24 3.34
N ASN A 239 13.71 1.93 3.52
CA ASN A 239 12.87 1.10 2.64
C ASN A 239 12.31 -0.07 3.44
N PHE A 240 11.24 0.15 4.21
CA PHE A 240 10.76 -0.81 5.20
C PHE A 240 10.06 -2.06 4.62
N ALA A 241 9.94 -2.19 3.29
CA ALA A 241 9.61 -3.47 2.68
C ALA A 241 10.64 -4.55 3.01
N ASP A 242 11.94 -4.20 3.02
CA ASP A 242 12.98 -5.16 3.39
C ASP A 242 12.81 -5.67 4.83
N THR A 243 12.40 -4.79 5.73
CA THR A 243 12.17 -5.08 7.15
C THR A 243 10.97 -6.01 7.29
N MET A 244 9.90 -5.78 6.53
CA MET A 244 8.69 -6.61 6.58
C MET A 244 8.88 -7.97 5.93
N VAL A 245 9.62 -8.05 4.83
CA VAL A 245 9.98 -9.35 4.24
C VAL A 245 10.91 -10.11 5.20
N ALA A 246 11.87 -9.43 5.83
CA ALA A 246 12.77 -10.04 6.80
C ALA A 246 12.01 -10.56 8.05
N ASP A 247 11.12 -9.76 8.64
CA ASP A 247 10.30 -10.15 9.80
C ASP A 247 9.48 -11.42 9.51
N ALA A 248 8.86 -11.49 8.33
CA ALA A 248 8.10 -12.66 7.90
C ALA A 248 8.99 -13.91 7.77
N MET A 249 10.19 -13.78 7.19
CA MET A 249 11.13 -14.90 7.03
C MET A 249 11.67 -15.42 8.37
N VAL A 250 12.08 -14.54 9.28
CA VAL A 250 12.64 -14.94 10.59
C VAL A 250 11.59 -15.56 11.50
N LYS A 251 10.32 -15.17 11.36
CA LYS A 251 9.18 -15.78 12.05
C LYS A 251 8.64 -17.03 11.35
N GLY A 252 9.20 -17.42 10.21
CA GLY A 252 8.83 -18.63 9.48
C GLY A 252 7.45 -18.56 8.82
N ILE A 253 6.91 -17.36 8.57
CA ILE A 253 5.62 -17.15 7.89
C ILE A 253 5.67 -17.78 6.50
N LYS A 254 4.60 -18.45 6.07
CA LYS A 254 4.51 -19.19 4.80
C LYS A 254 3.69 -18.44 3.77
N GLY A 255 3.65 -18.95 2.53
CA GLY A 255 2.81 -18.41 1.47
C GLY A 255 3.52 -17.50 0.47
N PHE A 256 4.86 -17.44 0.52
CA PHE A 256 5.67 -16.67 -0.42
C PHE A 256 6.99 -17.39 -0.74
N ASP A 257 7.63 -16.98 -1.83
CA ASP A 257 8.90 -17.53 -2.31
C ASP A 257 10.11 -16.99 -1.51
N TYR A 258 10.67 -17.84 -0.63
CA TYR A 258 11.81 -17.49 0.23
C TYR A 258 13.10 -17.21 -0.54
N GLU A 259 13.31 -17.85 -1.70
CA GLU A 259 14.51 -17.63 -2.50
C GLU A 259 14.45 -16.25 -3.17
N THR A 260 13.31 -15.93 -3.80
CA THR A 260 13.06 -14.58 -4.33
C THR A 260 13.10 -13.54 -3.22
N ALA A 261 12.53 -13.82 -2.05
CA ALA A 261 12.55 -12.93 -0.89
C ALA A 261 13.99 -12.57 -0.48
N TYR A 262 14.86 -13.56 -0.28
CA TYR A 262 16.25 -13.29 0.08
C TYR A 262 16.99 -12.52 -1.02
N ALA A 263 16.77 -12.85 -2.30
CA ALA A 263 17.37 -12.14 -3.41
C ALA A 263 16.96 -10.65 -3.42
N ALA A 264 15.69 -10.36 -3.18
CA ALA A 264 15.16 -9.01 -3.09
C ALA A 264 15.76 -8.24 -1.90
N LEU A 265 15.78 -8.84 -0.70
CA LEU A 265 16.42 -8.26 0.50
C LEU A 265 17.89 -7.93 0.26
N ARG A 266 18.63 -8.86 -0.33
CA ARG A 266 20.05 -8.68 -0.63
C ARG A 266 20.26 -7.56 -1.64
N LYS A 267 19.41 -7.44 -2.65
CA LYS A 267 19.48 -6.35 -3.62
C LYS A 267 19.28 -5.01 -2.94
N ASP A 268 18.21 -4.85 -2.15
CA ASP A 268 17.91 -3.63 -1.39
C ASP A 268 19.06 -3.22 -0.45
N ALA A 269 19.74 -4.21 0.14
CA ALA A 269 20.84 -3.97 1.07
C ALA A 269 22.19 -3.67 0.41
N PHE A 270 22.42 -3.98 -0.87
CA PHE A 270 23.77 -3.87 -1.44
C PHE A 270 23.85 -3.17 -2.80
N ALA A 271 22.77 -3.12 -3.56
CA ALA A 271 22.77 -2.49 -4.87
C ALA A 271 22.52 -0.98 -4.75
N VAL A 272 23.24 -0.20 -5.54
CA VAL A 272 23.00 1.24 -5.72
C VAL A 272 21.94 1.40 -6.82
N PRO A 273 20.77 2.02 -6.52
CA PRO A 273 19.77 2.28 -7.55
C PRO A 273 20.30 3.20 -8.67
N PRO A 274 19.85 3.05 -9.92
CA PRO A 274 20.27 3.91 -11.01
C PRO A 274 19.97 5.38 -10.73
N ALA A 275 20.92 6.26 -11.07
CA ALA A 275 20.79 7.72 -10.91
C ALA A 275 19.73 8.37 -11.82
N GLN A 276 19.09 7.60 -12.71
CA GLN A 276 18.22 8.10 -13.78
C GLN A 276 16.85 8.60 -13.32
N SER A 277 16.52 8.40 -12.04
CA SER A 277 15.52 9.22 -11.36
C SER A 277 16.25 9.93 -10.21
N PRO A 278 16.07 11.24 -10.00
CA PRO A 278 16.57 11.90 -8.79
C PRO A 278 16.04 11.25 -7.51
N VAL A 279 15.04 10.37 -7.65
CA VAL A 279 14.21 9.79 -6.62
C VAL A 279 13.72 8.39 -7.07
N PRO A 280 14.47 7.30 -6.83
CA PRO A 280 14.05 5.96 -7.26
C PRO A 280 12.79 5.51 -6.50
N VAL A 281 11.85 4.87 -7.20
CA VAL A 281 10.58 4.38 -6.64
C VAL A 281 10.70 3.06 -5.86
N GLY A 282 11.91 2.50 -5.85
CA GLY A 282 12.33 1.34 -5.05
C GLY A 282 13.85 1.35 -4.88
N GLY A 283 14.37 0.57 -3.93
CA GLY A 283 15.76 0.68 -3.50
C GLY A 283 16.03 1.93 -2.66
N LYS A 284 17.28 2.09 -2.23
CA LYS A 284 17.68 3.06 -1.19
C LYS A 284 18.33 4.32 -1.80
N VAL A 285 17.82 5.50 -1.46
CA VAL A 285 18.40 6.81 -1.83
C VAL A 285 19.75 7.01 -1.13
N ALA A 286 20.71 7.64 -1.81
CA ALA A 286 22.06 7.89 -1.28
C ALA A 286 22.78 6.62 -0.78
N MET A 287 22.45 5.47 -1.39
CA MET A 287 23.04 4.19 -1.02
C MET A 287 24.55 4.16 -1.29
N GLU A 288 25.01 4.82 -2.35
CA GLU A 288 26.45 4.95 -2.63
C GLU A 288 27.18 5.66 -1.50
N GLU A 289 26.67 6.79 -1.02
CA GLU A 289 27.24 7.50 0.13
C GLU A 289 27.13 6.69 1.42
N TYR A 290 26.02 6.01 1.66
CA TYR A 290 25.84 5.18 2.85
C TYR A 290 26.85 4.02 2.90
N LEU A 291 27.05 3.32 1.77
CA LEU A 291 28.10 2.29 1.63
C LEU A 291 29.50 2.89 1.76
N ARG A 292 29.69 4.09 1.17
CA ARG A 292 30.82 5.02 1.25
C ARG A 292 31.33 5.27 2.68
N LEU A 293 30.46 5.94 3.42
CA LEU A 293 30.76 6.75 4.59
C LEU A 293 30.23 6.13 5.88
N GLY A 294 29.31 5.16 5.78
CA GLY A 294 28.56 4.63 6.92
C GLY A 294 27.44 5.55 7.41
N TYR A 295 27.08 6.59 6.66
CA TYR A 295 25.94 7.46 6.93
C TYR A 295 25.54 8.19 5.64
N VAL A 296 24.31 8.69 5.60
CA VAL A 296 23.87 9.60 4.53
C VAL A 296 24.29 11.02 4.93
N PRO A 297 25.19 11.67 4.17
CA PRO A 297 25.71 12.97 4.52
C PRO A 297 24.68 14.09 4.24
N ALA A 298 24.89 15.21 4.91
CA ALA A 298 24.00 16.36 4.89
C ALA A 298 23.64 16.78 3.47
N LYS A 299 22.33 16.96 3.22
CA LYS A 299 21.76 17.43 1.94
C LYS A 299 21.99 16.51 0.73
N LYS A 300 22.45 15.26 0.90
CA LYS A 300 22.46 14.25 -0.19
C LYS A 300 21.13 13.53 -0.39
N SER A 301 20.27 13.55 0.62
CA SER A 301 18.87 13.16 0.51
C SER A 301 18.02 14.13 1.32
N GLU A 302 16.70 14.00 1.27
CA GLU A 302 15.85 14.48 2.35
C GLU A 302 16.08 13.62 3.59
N TYR A 303 15.92 14.23 4.78
CA TYR A 303 15.90 13.53 6.07
C TYR A 303 17.10 12.60 6.34
N TRP A 304 18.30 13.03 5.93
CA TRP A 304 19.49 12.18 5.88
C TRP A 304 19.92 11.56 7.24
N VAL A 305 19.60 12.19 8.39
CA VAL A 305 19.82 11.55 9.70
C VAL A 305 18.83 10.41 9.89
N SER A 306 17.53 10.64 9.67
CA SER A 306 16.51 9.58 9.73
C SER A 306 16.81 8.43 8.75
N MET A 307 17.24 8.74 7.53
CA MET A 307 17.65 7.74 6.54
C MET A 307 18.79 6.85 7.06
N THR A 308 19.80 7.44 7.72
CA THR A 308 20.93 6.68 8.27
C THR A 308 20.49 5.72 9.38
N LEU A 309 19.61 6.18 10.27
CA LEU A 309 19.05 5.39 11.35
C LEU A 309 18.18 4.25 10.81
N ASP A 310 17.29 4.56 9.87
CA ASP A 310 16.42 3.58 9.23
C ASP A 310 17.23 2.51 8.48
N TYR A 311 18.28 2.91 7.74
CA TYR A 311 19.16 1.96 7.06
C TYR A 311 19.94 1.07 8.00
N ALA A 312 20.42 1.60 9.13
CA ALA A 312 21.10 0.80 10.15
C ALA A 312 20.17 -0.28 10.73
N TYR A 313 18.90 0.05 10.97
CA TYR A 313 17.90 -0.91 11.41
C TYR A 313 17.52 -1.92 10.31
N ASN A 314 17.34 -1.47 9.06
CA ASN A 314 17.07 -2.36 7.93
C ASN A 314 18.21 -3.37 7.74
N ASP A 315 19.48 -2.93 7.87
CA ASP A 315 20.65 -3.81 7.78
C ASP A 315 20.63 -4.90 8.83
N TRP A 316 20.30 -4.55 10.09
CA TRP A 316 20.14 -5.54 11.15
C TRP A 316 19.07 -6.57 10.82
N CYS A 317 17.92 -6.14 10.27
CA CYS A 317 16.83 -7.01 9.87
C CYS A 317 17.27 -8.01 8.80
N VAL A 318 17.91 -7.51 7.73
CA VAL A 318 18.41 -8.37 6.64
C VAL A 318 19.53 -9.29 7.14
N ALA A 319 20.35 -8.84 8.09
CA ALA A 319 21.36 -9.70 8.72
C ALA A 319 20.74 -10.91 9.42
N GLN A 320 19.61 -10.76 10.12
CA GLN A 320 18.94 -11.89 10.78
C GLN A 320 18.50 -12.96 9.77
N VAL A 321 17.99 -12.54 8.61
CA VAL A 321 17.65 -13.45 7.52
C VAL A 321 18.90 -14.10 6.95
N ALA A 322 19.95 -13.33 6.66
CA ALA A 322 21.22 -13.85 6.13
C ALA A 322 21.80 -14.94 7.04
N LYS A 323 21.71 -14.77 8.37
CA LYS A 323 22.08 -15.80 9.35
C LYS A 323 21.20 -17.05 9.21
N GLN A 324 19.88 -16.89 9.13
CA GLN A 324 18.93 -18.00 8.98
C GLN A 324 19.14 -18.82 7.71
N VAL A 325 19.49 -18.17 6.59
CA VAL A 325 19.72 -18.83 5.29
C VAL A 325 21.19 -19.24 5.05
N GLY A 326 22.06 -19.12 6.04
CA GLY A 326 23.46 -19.56 5.96
C GLY A 326 24.38 -18.68 5.10
N ARG A 327 24.05 -17.40 4.92
CA ARG A 327 24.82 -16.41 4.15
C ARG A 327 25.73 -15.61 5.08
N THR A 328 26.78 -16.27 5.58
CA THR A 328 27.67 -15.73 6.63
C THR A 328 28.37 -14.43 6.26
N ASP A 329 28.77 -14.25 5.00
CA ASP A 329 29.45 -13.02 4.55
C ASP A 329 28.49 -11.82 4.58
N ASP A 330 27.28 -12.01 4.03
CA ASP A 330 26.22 -10.99 4.06
C ASP A 330 25.84 -10.67 5.53
N TYR A 331 25.67 -11.69 6.40
CA TYR A 331 25.42 -11.50 7.84
C TYR A 331 26.50 -10.64 8.51
N THR A 332 27.78 -10.98 8.30
CA THR A 332 28.90 -10.27 8.93
C THR A 332 28.98 -8.83 8.46
N ALA A 333 28.82 -8.59 7.16
CA ALA A 333 28.83 -7.24 6.58
C ALA A 333 27.67 -6.40 7.11
N LEU A 334 26.46 -6.95 7.13
CA LEU A 334 25.25 -6.25 7.56
C LEU A 334 25.22 -6.01 9.07
N MET A 335 25.67 -6.95 9.90
CA MET A 335 25.79 -6.71 11.35
C MET A 335 26.77 -5.57 11.64
N LYS A 336 27.91 -5.51 10.94
CA LYS A 336 28.85 -4.39 11.06
C LYS A 336 28.18 -3.08 10.63
N ARG A 337 27.47 -3.07 9.50
CA ARG A 337 26.81 -1.88 8.95
C ARG A 337 25.59 -1.43 9.77
N SER A 338 24.92 -2.34 10.48
CA SER A 338 23.84 -2.00 11.41
C SER A 338 24.28 -1.11 12.58
N GLN A 339 25.58 -0.99 12.82
CA GLN A 339 26.16 -0.13 13.84
C GLN A 339 26.40 1.30 13.33
N ASN A 340 26.05 1.60 12.08
CA ASN A 340 26.24 2.89 11.44
C ASN A 340 25.50 4.05 12.12
N TYR A 341 24.46 3.79 12.90
CA TYR A 341 23.81 4.81 13.72
C TYR A 341 24.82 5.55 14.62
N LYS A 342 25.88 4.85 15.08
CA LYS A 342 26.95 5.41 15.91
C LYS A 342 27.73 6.52 15.20
N ASN A 343 27.75 6.53 13.87
CA ASN A 343 28.44 7.56 13.10
C ASN A 343 27.81 8.94 13.25
N LEU A 344 26.53 9.01 13.64
CA LEU A 344 25.80 10.26 13.83
C LEU A 344 25.56 10.62 15.31
N TRP A 345 25.94 9.76 16.26
CA TRP A 345 25.86 10.09 17.67
C TRP A 345 26.93 11.13 18.06
N ASP A 346 26.50 12.30 18.53
CA ASP A 346 27.39 13.31 19.08
C ASP A 346 27.38 13.27 20.61
N PRO A 347 28.46 12.83 21.26
CA PRO A 347 28.51 12.77 22.72
C PRO A 347 28.48 14.15 23.40
N SER A 348 28.80 15.24 22.69
CA SER A 348 28.80 16.59 23.27
C SER A 348 27.39 17.17 23.43
N THR A 349 26.46 16.75 22.58
CA THR A 349 25.05 17.15 22.63
C THR A 349 24.14 16.03 23.12
N GLN A 350 24.62 14.79 23.12
CA GLN A 350 23.86 13.58 23.43
C GLN A 350 22.65 13.35 22.49
N PHE A 351 22.81 13.74 21.22
CA PHE A 351 21.82 13.53 20.17
C PHE A 351 22.44 12.96 18.91
N MET A 352 21.59 12.33 18.09
CA MET A 352 21.91 12.06 16.69
C MET A 352 21.96 13.39 15.94
N ARG A 353 23.09 13.64 15.26
CA ARG A 353 23.38 14.89 14.56
C ARG A 353 23.81 14.67 13.14
N SER A 354 23.70 15.73 12.35
CA SER A 354 24.02 15.70 10.93
C SER A 354 25.53 15.87 10.67
N LYS A 355 26.10 15.04 9.78
CA LYS A 355 27.48 15.19 9.27
C LYS A 355 27.52 15.49 7.77
N ASP A 356 28.47 16.32 7.35
CA ASP A 356 28.78 16.52 5.92
C ASP A 356 29.61 15.36 5.33
N GLU A 357 29.90 15.38 4.03
CA GLU A 357 30.70 14.32 3.39
C GLU A 357 32.14 14.20 3.91
N SER A 358 32.66 15.25 4.55
CA SER A 358 34.00 15.28 5.14
C SER A 358 34.00 14.76 6.59
N GLY A 359 32.84 14.39 7.14
CA GLY A 359 32.70 13.89 8.49
C GLY A 359 32.56 14.98 9.57
N ASN A 360 32.46 16.25 9.19
CA ASN A 360 32.26 17.34 10.14
C ASN A 360 30.78 17.46 10.50
N TRP A 361 30.48 17.85 11.74
CA TRP A 361 29.12 18.22 12.13
C TRP A 361 28.63 19.40 11.28
N SER A 362 27.53 19.22 10.56
CA SER A 362 27.06 20.23 9.60
C SER A 362 26.29 21.38 10.27
N GLU A 363 25.78 21.15 11.49
CA GLU A 363 25.03 22.13 12.26
C GLU A 363 26.02 22.96 13.10
N ARG A 364 26.15 24.26 12.80
CA ARG A 364 27.04 25.16 13.57
C ARG A 364 26.46 25.49 14.95
N ASN A 365 25.16 25.74 15.01
CA ASN A 365 24.41 25.98 16.24
C ASN A 365 23.35 24.88 16.35
N PHE A 366 23.67 23.81 17.06
CA PHE A 366 22.74 22.70 17.25
C PHE A 366 21.56 23.15 18.13
N ASP A 367 20.34 22.84 17.69
CA ASP A 367 19.09 23.13 18.39
C ASP A 367 18.34 21.81 18.60
N GLU A 368 18.27 21.34 19.85
CA GLU A 368 17.61 20.09 20.22
C GLU A 368 16.09 20.11 19.98
N TYR A 369 15.48 21.29 19.86
CA TYR A 369 14.05 21.47 19.62
C TYR A 369 13.70 21.71 18.15
N ALA A 370 14.70 21.78 17.26
CA ALA A 370 14.46 21.95 15.83
C ALA A 370 13.67 20.76 15.26
N TRP A 371 12.75 21.04 14.35
CA TRP A 371 11.96 20.04 13.62
C TRP A 371 12.27 20.09 12.13
N GLY A 372 12.28 18.92 11.49
CA GLY A 372 12.53 18.80 10.05
C GLY A 372 14.02 18.90 9.70
N GLY A 373 14.31 19.19 8.43
CA GLY A 373 15.69 19.27 7.93
C GLY A 373 16.36 17.88 7.90
N PRO A 374 17.36 17.60 8.76
CA PRO A 374 17.98 16.27 8.84
C PRO A 374 17.02 15.15 9.25
N TYR A 375 15.91 15.50 9.90
CA TYR A 375 15.01 14.57 10.57
C TYR A 375 13.64 14.56 9.88
N THR A 376 13.04 13.38 9.67
CA THR A 376 11.69 13.24 9.08
C THR A 376 10.62 13.31 10.15
N GLU A 377 9.64 14.20 10.00
CA GLU A 377 8.51 14.37 10.94
C GLU A 377 8.92 14.39 12.43
N SER A 378 10.10 14.94 12.70
CA SER A 378 10.74 14.88 14.02
C SER A 378 11.86 15.90 14.15
N GLY A 379 12.43 15.97 15.35
CA GLY A 379 13.70 16.61 15.67
C GLY A 379 14.67 15.65 16.38
N PRO A 380 15.79 16.17 16.90
CA PRO A 380 16.80 15.39 17.61
C PRO A 380 16.22 14.55 18.76
N TRP A 381 15.29 15.11 19.55
CA TRP A 381 14.64 14.43 20.66
C TRP A 381 13.90 13.16 20.26
N GLN A 382 13.16 13.17 19.14
CA GLN A 382 12.38 12.02 18.72
C GLN A 382 13.24 11.05 17.88
N SER A 383 14.16 11.56 17.06
CA SER A 383 15.01 10.74 16.20
C SER A 383 16.11 9.98 16.96
N SER A 384 16.60 10.49 18.10
CA SER A 384 17.72 9.84 18.80
C SER A 384 17.38 8.50 19.46
N TRP A 385 16.11 8.11 19.47
CA TRP A 385 15.64 6.79 19.90
C TRP A 385 15.49 5.79 18.74
N GLY A 386 15.82 6.18 17.51
CA GLY A 386 15.70 5.37 16.29
C GLY A 386 16.78 4.28 16.17
N VAL A 387 16.98 3.50 17.23
CA VAL A 387 17.97 2.41 17.30
C VAL A 387 17.29 1.20 17.95
N GLN A 388 16.29 0.63 17.31
CA GLN A 388 15.43 -0.39 17.94
C GLN A 388 16.13 -1.75 18.11
N HIS A 389 17.26 -1.96 17.42
CA HIS A 389 17.99 -3.24 17.36
C HIS A 389 19.18 -3.35 18.33
N ASP A 390 19.49 -2.30 19.09
CA ASP A 390 20.60 -2.18 20.05
C ASP A 390 20.21 -1.21 21.19
#